data_AF-A0A8A1LX97-F1
#
_entry.id   AF-A0A8A1LX97-F1
#
_cell.length_a   1.000
_cell.length_b   1.000
_cell.length_c   1.000
_cell.angle_alpha   90.00
_cell.angle_beta   90.00
_cell.angle_gamma   90.00
#
_symmetry.space_group_name_H-M   'P 1'
#
loop_
_entity.id
_entity.type
_entity.pdbx_description
1 polymer ?
#
loop_
_entity_poly.entity_id
_entity_poly.type
_entity_poly.pdbx_seq_one_letter_code
_entity_poly.pdbx_strand_id
1 'polypeptide(L)'
;MSQHSAMDDLDHGLDSESYDGNYTDQGMDNGYTGELHHDDTIHRFLRPLMVSDSTLHELACRFRHIYRHLALTSDQQFLPTPVTRLPTGQETGKYLAIDVGGTNFRVAFIELLGESKDSDVTNSNSPTSRDTMKRAQRQRVNRTLEKIWPIGEHLKQDKAEDLFLWIGDCIAEVVADSLAPNLANGTPIPAELEMGITFSFPMIHSLKRGLCQWEKVLL
;
A
#
# COMPACT_ATOMS: atom_id res chain seq x y z
N MET A 1 15.96 -13.87 53.96
CA MET A 1 15.69 -15.32 53.81
C MET A 1 15.28 -15.51 52.36
N SER A 2 16.20 -15.67 51.40
CA SER A 2 17.10 -16.80 51.11
C SER A 2 16.37 -18.11 50.79
N GLN A 3 16.81 -18.70 49.65
CA GLN A 3 16.59 -20.03 49.03
C GLN A 3 15.80 -19.90 47.71
N HIS A 4 16.35 -20.01 46.49
CA HIS A 4 17.38 -20.85 45.83
C HIS A 4 16.91 -22.25 45.36
N SER A 5 17.41 -22.62 44.17
CA SER A 5 17.29 -23.89 43.40
C SER A 5 16.02 -24.10 42.53
N ALA A 6 16.08 -24.70 41.35
CA ALA A 6 17.15 -25.21 40.50
C ALA A 6 16.60 -25.48 39.08
N MET A 7 17.51 -25.52 38.09
CA MET A 7 17.34 -26.15 36.78
C MET A 7 16.93 -27.62 36.92
N ASP A 8 16.11 -28.11 36.00
CA ASP A 8 16.31 -29.41 35.36
C ASP A 8 15.62 -29.47 33.99
N ASP A 9 16.37 -30.00 33.03
CA ASP A 9 16.05 -30.28 31.64
C ASP A 9 14.95 -31.34 31.50
N LEU A 10 14.19 -31.30 30.40
CA LEU A 10 13.64 -32.50 29.74
C LEU A 10 13.31 -32.17 28.28
N ASP A 11 14.24 -32.58 27.42
CA ASP A 11 14.16 -32.86 25.99
C ASP A 11 13.10 -33.94 25.70
N HIS A 12 12.35 -33.80 24.60
CA HIS A 12 12.01 -34.89 23.67
C HIS A 12 11.13 -34.40 22.49
N GLY A 13 11.68 -34.58 21.28
CA GLY A 13 10.90 -35.12 20.15
C GLY A 13 10.55 -34.16 19.02
N LEU A 14 11.47 -33.98 18.06
CA LEU A 14 11.11 -33.68 16.68
C LEU A 14 11.81 -34.67 15.75
N ASP A 15 10.96 -35.36 14.97
CA ASP A 15 11.31 -36.45 14.07
C ASP A 15 12.30 -36.01 12.99
N SER A 16 13.44 -36.70 12.95
CA SER A 16 14.39 -36.68 11.86
C SER A 16 13.95 -37.72 10.83
N GLU A 17 13.28 -37.30 9.76
CA GLU A 17 13.11 -38.13 8.57
C GLU A 17 14.46 -38.26 7.84
N SER A 18 15.19 -39.34 8.13
CA SER A 18 16.37 -39.76 7.38
C SER A 18 15.94 -40.48 6.11
N TYR A 19 16.10 -39.81 4.96
CA TYR A 19 15.97 -40.42 3.64
C TYR A 19 17.21 -41.26 3.33
N ASP A 20 17.07 -42.59 3.33
CA ASP A 20 18.10 -43.55 2.94
C ASP A 20 17.96 -43.85 1.43
N GLY A 21 18.99 -43.49 0.67
CA GLY A 21 19.02 -43.59 -0.79
C GLY A 21 20.38 -44.08 -1.27
N ASN A 22 20.77 -45.29 -0.88
CA ASN A 22 21.91 -46.00 -1.46
C ASN A 22 21.55 -46.50 -2.88
N TYR A 23 22.04 -45.79 -3.91
CA TYR A 23 22.26 -46.36 -5.24
C TYR A 23 23.75 -46.36 -5.54
N THR A 24 24.35 -47.53 -5.52
CA THR A 24 25.66 -47.79 -6.09
C THR A 24 25.55 -47.75 -7.62
N ASP A 25 26.28 -46.86 -8.28
CA ASP A 25 26.66 -47.05 -9.67
C ASP A 25 28.17 -46.84 -9.82
N GLN A 26 28.82 -47.88 -10.34
CA GLN A 26 30.27 -47.93 -10.57
C GLN A 26 30.55 -47.42 -11.98
N GLY A 27 31.22 -46.25 -12.04
CA GLY A 27 32.13 -45.90 -13.13
C GLY A 27 31.51 -45.40 -14.43
N MET A 28 31.57 -44.09 -14.62
CA MET A 28 32.21 -43.48 -15.79
C MET A 28 32.81 -42.13 -15.41
N ASP A 29 34.14 -42.09 -15.38
CA ASP A 29 34.93 -40.86 -15.44
C ASP A 29 34.69 -40.21 -16.81
N ASN A 30 34.01 -39.06 -16.84
CA ASN A 30 34.12 -37.99 -17.86
C ASN A 30 33.04 -36.91 -17.61
N GLY A 31 33.41 -35.75 -17.05
CA GLY A 31 32.67 -34.49 -17.29
C GLY A 31 32.20 -33.62 -16.12
N TYR A 32 32.53 -33.90 -14.85
CA TYR A 32 31.98 -33.16 -13.69
C TYR A 32 32.80 -31.95 -13.19
N THR A 33 33.53 -31.26 -14.05
CA THR A 33 34.25 -30.01 -13.66
C THR A 33 33.46 -28.73 -13.93
N GLY A 34 32.29 -28.82 -14.57
CA GLY A 34 31.49 -27.64 -14.98
C GLY A 34 30.42 -27.19 -13.98
N GLU A 35 29.78 -28.10 -13.23
CA GLU A 35 28.65 -27.77 -12.34
C GLU A 35 29.09 -27.11 -11.03
N LEU A 36 30.18 -27.60 -10.41
CA LEU A 36 30.70 -27.06 -9.14
C LEU A 36 31.18 -25.60 -9.25
N HIS A 37 31.70 -25.20 -10.43
CA HIS A 37 32.20 -23.84 -10.66
C HIS A 37 31.09 -22.80 -10.83
N HIS A 38 29.92 -23.23 -11.32
CA HIS A 38 28.78 -22.35 -11.55
C HIS A 38 28.08 -21.97 -10.24
N ASP A 39 27.93 -22.95 -9.35
CA ASP A 39 27.31 -22.79 -8.04
C ASP A 39 28.11 -21.82 -7.15
N ASP A 40 29.44 -21.97 -7.10
CA ASP A 40 30.35 -21.07 -6.37
C ASP A 40 30.38 -19.63 -6.92
N THR A 41 30.08 -19.46 -8.21
CA THR A 41 30.01 -18.14 -8.85
C THR A 41 28.72 -17.42 -8.44
N ILE A 42 27.60 -18.14 -8.46
CA ILE A 42 26.29 -17.61 -8.05
C ILE A 42 26.28 -17.32 -6.54
N HIS A 43 26.78 -18.23 -5.70
CA HIS A 43 26.84 -18.02 -4.25
C HIS A 43 27.68 -16.81 -3.88
N ARG A 44 28.82 -16.61 -4.54
CA ARG A 44 29.68 -15.44 -4.33
C ARG A 44 29.01 -14.15 -4.79
N PHE A 45 28.28 -14.19 -5.89
CA PHE A 45 27.51 -13.05 -6.40
C PHE A 45 26.35 -12.67 -5.47
N LEU A 46 25.65 -13.66 -4.91
CA LEU A 46 24.50 -13.45 -4.02
C LEU A 46 24.91 -13.13 -2.58
N ARG A 47 26.12 -13.50 -2.15
CA ARG A 47 26.60 -13.31 -0.76
C ARG A 47 26.40 -11.88 -0.22
N PRO A 48 26.65 -10.78 -0.95
CA PRO A 48 26.41 -9.43 -0.45
C PRO A 48 24.93 -9.07 -0.31
N LEU A 49 24.03 -9.81 -0.99
CA LEU A 49 22.58 -9.63 -0.92
C LEU A 49 21.95 -10.47 0.20
N MET A 50 22.69 -11.43 0.76
CA MET A 50 22.23 -12.24 1.88
C MET A 50 22.22 -11.41 3.16
N VAL A 51 21.03 -11.15 3.68
CA VAL A 51 20.83 -10.43 4.94
C VAL A 51 20.52 -11.46 6.03
N SER A 52 21.38 -11.55 7.05
CA SER A 52 21.12 -12.40 8.22
C SER A 52 20.05 -11.79 9.13
N ASP A 53 19.40 -12.62 9.94
CA ASP A 53 18.43 -12.16 10.95
C ASP A 53 19.05 -11.14 11.92
N SER A 54 20.32 -11.34 12.29
CA SER A 54 21.06 -10.40 13.13
C SER A 54 21.22 -9.03 12.48
N THR A 55 21.53 -9.00 11.18
CA THR A 55 21.66 -7.76 10.39
C THR A 55 20.30 -7.09 10.26
N LEU A 56 19.24 -7.85 9.96
CA LEU A 56 17.88 -7.32 9.85
C LEU A 56 17.41 -6.71 11.18
N HIS A 57 17.67 -7.38 12.29
CA HIS A 57 17.36 -6.88 13.62
C HIS A 57 18.11 -5.58 13.95
N GLU A 58 19.41 -5.51 13.63
CA GLU A 58 20.20 -4.29 13.80
C GLU A 58 19.64 -3.13 12.95
N LEU A 59 19.33 -3.39 11.68
CA LEU A 59 18.72 -2.41 10.78
C LEU A 59 17.37 -1.92 11.31
N ALA A 60 16.51 -2.82 11.79
CA ALA A 60 15.22 -2.45 12.38
C ALA A 60 15.40 -1.57 13.62
N CYS A 61 16.35 -1.92 14.49
CA CYS A 61 16.68 -1.13 15.67
C CYS A 61 17.18 0.27 15.28
N ARG A 62 18.11 0.38 14.32
CA ARG A 62 18.63 1.66 13.83
C ARG A 62 17.55 2.51 13.16
N PHE A 63 16.71 1.88 12.33
CA PHE A 63 15.58 2.53 11.68
C PHE A 63 14.59 3.11 12.69
N ARG A 64 14.24 2.37 13.76
CA ARG A 64 13.40 2.87 14.85
C ARG A 64 13.97 4.14 15.49
N HIS A 65 15.27 4.18 15.76
CA HIS A 65 15.90 5.35 16.38
C HIS A 65 15.86 6.57 15.44
N ILE A 66 16.22 6.37 14.17
CA ILE A 66 16.18 7.42 13.14
C ILE A 66 14.74 7.94 12.96
N TYR A 67 13.77 7.03 12.81
CA TYR A 67 12.36 7.36 12.69
C TYR A 67 11.88 8.23 13.86
N ARG A 68 12.14 7.80 15.10
CA ARG A 68 11.72 8.55 16.29
C ARG A 68 12.37 9.93 16.35
N HIS A 69 13.66 10.03 16.02
CA HIS A 69 14.37 11.31 15.99
C HIS A 69 13.74 12.25 14.95
N LEU A 70 13.69 11.82 13.69
CA LEU A 70 13.17 12.64 12.59
C LEU A 70 11.69 13.00 12.76
N ALA A 71 10.85 12.11 13.28
CA ALA A 71 9.45 12.40 13.55
C ALA A 71 9.24 13.48 14.63
N LEU A 72 10.22 13.70 15.50
CA LEU A 72 10.16 14.73 16.55
C LEU A 72 10.86 16.03 16.16
N THR A 73 11.89 15.96 15.31
CA THR A 73 12.79 17.10 15.07
C THR A 73 12.85 17.59 13.64
N SER A 74 12.33 16.83 12.66
CA SER A 74 12.38 17.25 11.25
C SER A 74 11.28 18.25 10.94
N ASP A 75 11.65 19.31 10.23
CA ASP A 75 10.77 20.32 9.64
C ASP A 75 10.38 20.00 8.18
N GLN A 76 11.06 19.02 7.55
CA GLN A 76 10.87 18.64 6.15
C GLN A 76 10.28 17.23 5.99
N GLN A 77 10.22 16.43 7.06
CA GLN A 77 9.75 15.05 7.06
C GLN A 77 8.69 14.87 8.16
N PHE A 78 7.90 13.80 8.06
CA PHE A 78 6.81 13.53 9.02
C PHE A 78 5.80 14.68 9.15
N LEU A 79 5.58 15.38 8.04
CA LEU A 79 4.68 16.53 7.99
C LEU A 79 3.27 16.11 8.44
N PRO A 80 2.62 16.91 9.31
CA PRO A 80 1.27 16.61 9.76
C PRO A 80 0.30 16.66 8.56
N THR A 81 -0.54 15.64 8.46
CA THR A 81 -1.64 15.60 7.50
C THR A 81 -2.93 16.07 8.20
N PRO A 82 -3.88 16.71 7.47
CA PRO A 82 -5.17 17.10 8.05
C PRO A 82 -6.12 15.91 8.30
N VAL A 83 -5.61 14.67 8.30
CA VAL A 83 -6.38 13.45 8.56
C VAL A 83 -6.37 13.17 10.06
N THR A 84 -7.40 13.64 10.76
CA THR A 84 -7.52 13.51 12.22
C THR A 84 -8.26 12.26 12.66
N ARG A 85 -8.92 11.55 11.74
CA ARG A 85 -9.68 10.33 12.00
C ARG A 85 -9.42 9.30 10.91
N LEU A 86 -9.21 8.06 11.32
CA LEU A 86 -9.13 6.93 10.40
C LEU A 86 -10.53 6.51 9.93
N PRO A 87 -10.66 5.96 8.71
CA PRO A 87 -11.93 5.42 8.24
C PRO A 87 -12.48 4.36 9.19
N THR A 88 -13.75 4.51 9.54
CA THR A 88 -14.51 3.51 10.33
C THR A 88 -14.93 2.34 9.44
N GLY A 89 -15.04 2.61 8.14
CA GLY A 89 -15.60 1.76 7.11
C GLY A 89 -17.11 1.56 7.23
N GLN A 90 -17.78 2.45 7.96
CA GLN A 90 -19.23 2.69 7.91
C GLN A 90 -19.58 3.84 6.97
N GLU A 91 -18.60 4.50 6.36
CA GLU A 91 -18.82 5.58 5.42
C GLU A 91 -19.58 5.06 4.19
N THR A 92 -20.57 5.83 3.76
CA THR A 92 -21.39 5.54 2.58
C THR A 92 -21.48 6.78 1.70
N GLY A 93 -21.58 6.60 0.39
CA GLY A 93 -21.78 7.71 -0.54
C GLY A 93 -20.94 7.57 -1.79
N LYS A 94 -21.17 8.46 -2.76
CA LYS A 94 -20.45 8.49 -4.03
C LYS A 94 -19.54 9.71 -4.07
N TYR A 95 -18.26 9.48 -4.32
CA TYR A 95 -17.19 10.47 -4.25
C TYR A 95 -16.39 10.45 -5.56
N LEU A 96 -15.84 11.59 -5.95
CA LEU A 96 -14.88 11.65 -7.05
C LEU A 96 -13.46 11.49 -6.49
N ALA A 97 -12.72 10.49 -6.96
CA ALA A 97 -11.32 10.29 -6.61
C ALA A 97 -10.42 10.67 -7.78
N ILE A 98 -9.37 11.41 -7.45
CA ILE A 98 -8.39 11.91 -8.41
C ILE A 98 -6.99 11.51 -7.94
N ASP A 99 -6.21 10.91 -8.84
CA ASP A 99 -4.84 10.49 -8.59
C ASP A 99 -3.92 11.11 -9.65
N VAL A 100 -3.12 12.09 -9.24
CA VAL A 100 -2.08 12.71 -10.06
C VAL A 100 -0.76 12.00 -9.77
N GLY A 101 -0.49 10.95 -10.54
CA GLY A 101 0.77 10.23 -10.50
C GLY A 101 1.86 10.89 -11.34
N GLY A 102 3.05 10.27 -11.39
CA GLY A 102 4.16 10.75 -12.24
C GLY A 102 4.02 10.41 -13.72
N THR A 103 3.34 9.30 -14.03
CA THR A 103 3.18 8.80 -15.41
C THR A 103 1.75 8.93 -15.90
N ASN A 104 0.78 8.66 -15.02
CA ASN A 104 -0.63 8.62 -15.38
C ASN A 104 -1.43 9.51 -14.43
N PHE A 105 -2.44 10.16 -15.00
CA PHE A 105 -3.52 10.80 -14.29
C PHE A 105 -4.72 9.87 -14.28
N ARG A 106 -5.40 9.74 -13.13
CA ARG A 106 -6.60 8.89 -12.99
C ARG A 106 -7.73 9.66 -12.35
N VAL A 107 -8.94 9.42 -12.84
CA VAL A 107 -10.17 9.93 -12.25
C VAL A 107 -11.18 8.80 -12.22
N ALA A 108 -11.85 8.60 -11.08
CA ALA A 108 -12.86 7.58 -10.92
C ALA A 108 -13.94 8.02 -9.93
N PHE A 109 -15.17 7.52 -10.11
CA PHE A 109 -16.17 7.59 -9.06
C PHE A 109 -16.04 6.39 -8.12
N ILE A 110 -15.95 6.71 -6.84
CA ILE A 110 -15.81 5.76 -5.74
C ILE A 110 -17.11 5.78 -4.93
N GLU A 111 -17.81 4.65 -4.91
CA GLU A 111 -18.97 4.47 -4.07
C GLU A 111 -18.57 3.65 -2.83
N LEU A 112 -18.69 4.27 -1.66
CA LEU A 112 -18.50 3.61 -0.37
C LEU A 112 -19.82 2.95 0.03
N LEU A 113 -19.76 1.66 0.37
CA LEU A 113 -20.95 0.84 0.64
C LEU A 113 -21.26 0.72 2.14
N GLY A 114 -20.39 1.25 3.01
CA GLY A 114 -20.45 1.03 4.46
C GLY A 114 -20.26 -0.44 4.84
N GLU A 115 -20.50 -0.77 6.10
CA GLU A 115 -20.68 -2.17 6.50
C GLU A 115 -22.15 -2.52 6.30
N SER A 116 -22.43 -3.42 5.36
CA SER A 116 -23.76 -4.02 5.25
C SER A 116 -24.10 -4.70 6.59
N LYS A 117 -25.17 -4.21 7.23
CA LYS A 117 -25.90 -4.98 8.25
C LYS A 117 -26.57 -6.15 7.53
N ASP A 118 -25.78 -7.12 7.08
CA ASP A 118 -26.36 -8.42 6.77
C ASP A 118 -27.01 -8.89 8.07
N SER A 119 -28.34 -8.92 8.01
CA SER A 119 -29.22 -9.48 9.00
C SER A 119 -28.98 -10.98 9.07
N ASP A 120 -27.85 -11.38 9.63
CA ASP A 120 -27.67 -12.74 10.15
C ASP A 120 -27.65 -12.63 11.68
N VAL A 121 -28.81 -12.21 12.21
CA VAL A 121 -29.15 -12.37 13.62
C VAL A 121 -29.42 -13.86 13.84
N THR A 122 -28.36 -14.64 13.87
CA THR A 122 -28.35 -15.88 14.64
C THR A 122 -27.43 -15.65 15.82
N ASN A 123 -28.06 -15.43 16.98
CA ASN A 123 -27.45 -15.29 18.30
C ASN A 123 -26.31 -16.29 18.51
N SER A 124 -25.06 -15.87 18.31
CA SER A 124 -23.91 -16.54 18.91
C SER A 124 -22.94 -15.49 19.45
N ASN A 125 -22.78 -15.49 20.77
CA ASN A 125 -22.04 -14.49 21.54
C ASN A 125 -20.51 -14.71 21.50
N SER A 126 -19.92 -14.95 20.32
CA SER A 126 -18.47 -14.85 20.18
C SER A 126 -18.04 -14.59 18.73
N PRO A 127 -17.25 -13.55 18.44
CA PRO A 127 -16.65 -13.37 17.12
C PRO A 127 -15.63 -14.50 16.91
N THR A 128 -15.87 -15.38 15.94
CA THR A 128 -14.93 -16.45 15.60
C THR A 128 -13.90 -15.93 14.59
N SER A 129 -12.70 -16.53 14.53
CA SER A 129 -11.68 -16.20 13.50
C SER A 129 -12.17 -16.37 12.04
N ARG A 130 -13.32 -17.00 11.83
CA ARG A 130 -13.99 -17.09 10.53
C ARG A 130 -14.70 -15.79 10.14
N ASP A 131 -15.14 -14.99 11.11
CA ASP A 131 -15.86 -13.74 10.86
C ASP A 131 -14.92 -12.61 10.41
N THR A 132 -13.68 -12.61 10.90
CA THR A 132 -12.64 -11.65 10.48
C THR A 132 -12.21 -11.87 9.04
N MET A 133 -12.00 -13.13 8.63
CA MET A 133 -11.67 -13.49 7.25
C MET A 133 -12.83 -13.18 6.29
N LYS A 134 -14.08 -13.46 6.69
CA LYS A 134 -15.26 -13.08 5.90
C LYS A 134 -15.38 -11.57 5.74
N ARG A 135 -15.12 -10.79 6.79
CA ARG A 135 -15.13 -9.31 6.73
C ARG A 135 -14.05 -8.75 5.80
N ALA A 136 -12.85 -9.34 5.80
CA ALA A 136 -11.74 -8.89 4.94
C ALA A 136 -12.00 -9.12 3.44
N GLN A 137 -12.85 -10.09 3.09
CA GLN A 137 -13.19 -10.43 1.70
C GLN A 137 -14.40 -9.64 1.16
N ARG A 138 -15.06 -8.82 1.99
CA ARG A 138 -16.22 -8.03 1.55
C ARG A 138 -15.78 -6.88 0.66
N GLN A 139 -16.50 -6.69 -0.44
CA GLN A 139 -16.37 -5.49 -1.25
C GLN A 139 -16.96 -4.31 -0.48
N ARG A 140 -16.10 -3.41 0.01
CA ARG A 140 -16.50 -2.20 0.76
C ARG A 140 -16.68 -0.98 -0.15
N VAL A 141 -16.21 -1.09 -1.39
CA VAL A 141 -16.09 0.00 -2.34
C VAL A 141 -16.41 -0.49 -3.74
N ASN A 142 -17.22 0.27 -4.47
CA ASN A 142 -17.38 0.14 -5.92
C ASN A 142 -16.59 1.25 -6.60
N ARG A 143 -15.84 0.89 -7.65
CA ARG A 143 -15.16 1.84 -8.53
C ARG A 143 -15.87 1.85 -9.86
N THR A 144 -16.27 3.02 -10.32
CA THR A 144 -17.06 3.20 -11.55
C THR A 144 -16.52 4.38 -12.35
N LEU A 145 -16.73 4.35 -13.67
CA LEU A 145 -16.33 5.44 -14.58
C LEU A 145 -14.86 5.85 -14.42
N GLU A 146 -13.98 4.86 -14.22
CA GLU A 146 -12.54 5.09 -14.11
C GLU A 146 -11.94 5.38 -15.49
N LYS A 147 -11.22 6.50 -15.59
CA LYS A 147 -10.43 6.86 -16.76
C LYS A 147 -9.00 7.15 -16.35
N ILE A 148 -8.08 6.83 -17.26
CA ILE A 148 -6.64 6.94 -17.05
C ILE A 148 -6.02 7.59 -18.29
N TRP A 149 -5.23 8.64 -18.09
CA TRP A 149 -4.54 9.34 -19.16
C TRP A 149 -3.04 9.37 -18.89
N PRO A 150 -2.19 9.07 -19.90
CA PRO A 150 -0.75 9.29 -19.77
C PRO A 150 -0.46 10.79 -19.72
N ILE A 151 0.38 11.21 -18.77
CA ILE A 151 0.79 12.60 -18.62
C ILE A 151 1.91 12.87 -19.63
N GLY A 152 1.61 13.71 -20.62
CA GLY A 152 2.58 14.12 -21.64
C GLY A 152 3.79 14.81 -21.02
N GLU A 153 4.98 14.60 -21.59
CA GLU A 153 6.23 15.15 -21.04
C GLU A 153 6.23 16.68 -21.03
N HIS A 154 5.62 17.31 -22.04
CA HIS A 154 5.44 18.76 -22.12
C HIS A 154 4.64 19.28 -20.91
N LEU A 155 3.55 18.62 -20.51
CA LEU A 155 2.77 19.00 -19.32
C LEU A 155 3.55 18.93 -17.99
N LYS A 156 4.65 18.16 -17.94
CA LYS A 156 5.51 18.09 -16.74
C LYS A 156 6.51 19.24 -16.68
N GLN A 157 6.97 19.70 -17.84
CA GLN A 157 8.09 20.64 -18.01
C GLN A 157 7.62 22.08 -18.31
N ASP A 158 6.40 22.23 -18.83
CA ASP A 158 5.81 23.51 -19.20
C ASP A 158 5.23 24.26 -17.99
N LYS A 159 4.37 25.25 -18.24
CA LYS A 159 3.73 26.05 -17.19
C LYS A 159 2.75 25.20 -16.41
N ALA A 160 2.68 25.46 -15.10
CA ALA A 160 1.73 24.77 -14.23
C ALA A 160 0.27 24.95 -14.71
N GLU A 161 -0.06 26.12 -15.27
CA GLU A 161 -1.39 26.43 -15.80
C GLU A 161 -1.85 25.42 -16.86
N ASP A 162 -0.95 25.04 -17.79
CA ASP A 162 -1.27 24.09 -18.86
C ASP A 162 -1.58 22.69 -18.30
N LEU A 163 -0.83 22.25 -17.28
CA LEU A 163 -1.10 21.00 -16.57
C LEU A 163 -2.47 21.02 -15.86
N PHE A 164 -2.80 22.11 -15.16
CA PHE A 164 -4.05 22.22 -14.42
C PHE A 164 -5.27 22.38 -15.34
N LEU A 165 -5.12 23.05 -16.48
CA LEU A 165 -6.16 23.10 -17.53
C LEU A 165 -6.43 21.69 -18.07
N TRP A 166 -5.38 20.95 -18.44
CA TRP A 166 -5.51 19.57 -18.91
C TRP A 166 -6.15 18.64 -17.86
N ILE A 167 -5.75 18.74 -16.59
CA ILE A 167 -6.39 18.01 -15.48
C ILE A 167 -7.89 18.34 -15.41
N GLY A 168 -8.24 19.63 -15.53
CA GLY A 168 -9.63 20.09 -15.53
C GLY A 168 -10.47 19.48 -16.64
N ASP A 169 -9.93 19.43 -17.86
CA ASP A 169 -10.59 18.83 -19.03
C ASP A 169 -10.85 17.33 -18.81
N CYS A 170 -9.85 16.60 -18.30
CA CYS A 170 -10.00 15.17 -18.00
C CYS A 170 -11.05 14.91 -16.90
N ILE A 171 -11.11 15.75 -15.85
CA ILE A 171 -12.13 15.64 -14.80
C ILE A 171 -13.52 15.90 -15.38
N ALA A 172 -13.67 16.97 -16.17
CA ALA A 172 -14.92 17.34 -16.79
C ALA A 172 -15.47 16.21 -17.66
N GLU A 173 -14.60 15.49 -18.39
CA GLU A 173 -14.97 14.33 -19.20
C GLU A 173 -15.63 13.22 -18.35
N VAL A 174 -15.08 12.87 -17.18
CA VAL A 174 -15.64 11.83 -16.31
C VAL A 174 -16.93 12.29 -15.63
N VAL A 175 -16.98 13.55 -15.22
CA VAL A 175 -18.18 14.14 -14.61
C VAL A 175 -19.33 14.18 -15.62
N ALA A 176 -19.05 14.59 -16.86
CA ALA A 176 -20.04 14.62 -17.94
C ALA A 176 -20.63 13.23 -18.19
N ASP A 177 -19.79 12.19 -18.28
CA ASP A 177 -20.25 10.81 -18.44
C ASP A 177 -21.14 10.35 -17.28
N SER A 178 -20.81 10.73 -16.04
CA SER A 178 -21.65 10.38 -14.89
C SER A 178 -22.97 11.14 -14.85
N LEU A 179 -23.05 12.33 -15.43
CA LEU A 179 -24.24 13.18 -15.40
C LEU A 179 -25.13 13.02 -16.65
N ALA A 180 -24.64 12.41 -17.73
CA ALA A 180 -25.40 12.20 -18.95
C ALA A 180 -26.78 11.53 -18.72
N PRO A 181 -26.92 10.50 -17.85
CA PRO A 181 -28.23 9.93 -17.53
C PRO A 181 -29.16 10.90 -16.81
N ASN A 182 -28.60 11.79 -15.97
CA ASN A 182 -29.39 12.79 -15.24
C ASN A 182 -29.98 13.81 -16.20
N LEU A 183 -29.17 14.31 -17.15
CA LEU A 183 -29.64 15.23 -18.17
C LEU A 183 -30.72 14.59 -19.07
N ALA A 184 -30.54 13.33 -19.46
CA ALA A 184 -31.50 12.61 -20.31
C ALA A 184 -32.85 12.39 -19.61
N ASN A 185 -32.82 12.11 -18.31
CA ASN A 185 -34.01 11.77 -17.52
C ASN A 185 -34.61 12.98 -16.77
N GLY A 186 -34.02 14.17 -16.91
CA GLY A 186 -34.43 15.38 -16.21
C GLY A 186 -34.27 15.30 -14.69
N THR A 187 -33.39 14.42 -14.18
CA THR A 187 -33.14 14.34 -12.75
C THR A 187 -32.20 15.48 -12.33
N PRO A 188 -32.34 16.01 -11.09
CA PRO A 188 -31.50 17.09 -10.62
C PRO A 188 -30.01 16.72 -10.68
N ILE A 189 -29.20 17.65 -11.17
CA ILE A 189 -27.75 17.57 -11.11
C ILE A 189 -27.31 18.05 -9.73
N PRO A 190 -26.40 17.33 -9.04
CA PRO A 190 -25.84 17.81 -7.77
C PRO A 190 -25.16 19.17 -7.95
N ALA A 191 -25.42 20.10 -7.03
CA ALA A 191 -24.76 21.42 -7.05
C ALA A 191 -23.27 21.32 -6.72
N GLU A 192 -22.90 20.33 -5.91
CA GLU A 192 -21.53 20.07 -5.46
C GLU A 192 -21.23 18.57 -5.56
N LEU A 193 -19.96 18.26 -5.80
CA LEU A 193 -19.44 16.89 -5.81
C LEU A 193 -18.31 16.80 -4.79
N GLU A 194 -18.46 15.93 -3.80
CA GLU A 194 -17.39 15.65 -2.87
C GLU A 194 -16.26 14.91 -3.58
N MET A 195 -15.03 15.44 -3.47
CA MET A 195 -13.87 14.90 -4.15
C MET A 195 -12.65 14.80 -3.24
N GLY A 196 -11.86 13.77 -3.48
CA GLY A 196 -10.53 13.58 -2.89
C GLY A 196 -9.48 13.61 -3.98
N ILE A 197 -8.40 14.36 -3.77
CA ILE A 197 -7.27 14.44 -4.70
C ILE A 197 -5.99 13.96 -4.03
N THR A 198 -5.25 13.10 -4.74
CA THR A 198 -3.92 12.65 -4.37
C THR A 198 -2.92 13.26 -5.34
N PHE A 199 -1.97 14.01 -4.82
CA PHE A 199 -0.82 14.50 -5.57
C PHE A 199 0.43 13.76 -5.09
N SER A 200 0.98 12.90 -5.94
CA SER A 200 2.15 12.09 -5.61
C SER A 200 3.47 12.83 -5.90
N PHE A 201 3.54 14.10 -5.54
CA PHE A 201 4.72 14.95 -5.71
C PHE A 201 5.10 15.60 -4.36
N PRO A 202 6.39 15.91 -4.13
CA PRO A 202 6.78 16.72 -2.99
C PRO A 202 6.04 18.06 -3.01
N MET A 203 5.33 18.37 -1.94
CA MET A 203 4.58 19.61 -1.79
C MET A 203 5.06 20.33 -0.54
N ILE A 204 5.33 21.63 -0.65
CA ILE A 204 5.50 22.46 0.53
C ILE A 204 4.12 22.66 1.14
N HIS A 205 3.96 22.19 2.37
CA HIS A 205 2.75 22.42 3.14
C HIS A 205 2.90 23.72 3.93
N SER A 206 2.23 24.79 3.50
CA SER A 206 2.04 25.96 4.36
C SER A 206 0.61 26.00 4.89
N LEU A 207 0.45 25.89 6.22
CA LEU A 207 -0.82 26.17 6.88
C LEU A 207 -1.01 27.69 6.89
N LYS A 208 -1.69 28.22 5.87
CA LYS A 208 -2.24 29.58 5.93
C LYS A 208 -3.75 29.49 6.14
N ARG A 209 -4.22 30.01 7.29
CA ARG A 209 -5.66 30.14 7.61
C ARG A 209 -6.46 28.82 7.57
N GLY A 210 -5.85 27.70 7.99
CA GLY A 210 -6.52 26.40 8.02
C GLY A 210 -6.74 25.75 6.66
N LEU A 211 -6.19 26.33 5.58
CA LEU A 211 -6.16 25.75 4.23
C LEU A 211 -4.73 25.32 3.91
N CYS A 212 -4.58 24.10 3.42
CA CYS A 212 -3.32 23.60 2.87
C CYS A 212 -3.06 24.36 1.56
N GLN A 213 -2.08 25.27 1.55
CA GLN A 213 -1.58 25.82 0.30
C GLN A 213 -0.55 24.85 -0.29
N TRP A 214 -0.78 24.45 -1.54
CA TRP A 214 0.12 23.61 -2.31
C TRP A 214 1.04 24.51 -3.14
N GLU A 215 2.31 24.62 -2.75
CA GLU A 215 3.35 25.23 -3.60
C GLU A 215 4.24 24.13 -4.18
N LYS A 216 4.46 24.20 -5.50
CA LYS A 216 5.34 23.28 -6.25
C LYS A 216 6.77 23.42 -5.71
N VAL A 217 7.35 22.34 -5.21
CA VAL A 217 8.82 22.26 -5.09
C VAL A 217 9.34 21.90 -6.48
N LEU A 218 9.79 22.91 -7.22
CA LEU A 218 10.69 22.65 -8.34
C LEU A 218 12.05 22.31 -7.71
N LEU A 219 12.45 21.03 -7.79
CA LEU A 219 13.86 20.65 -7.67
C LEU A 219 14.56 20.92 -8.99
#